data_AF-A0A1N6FYU0-F1
#
_entry.id   AF-A0A1N6FYU0-F1
#
_cell.length_a   1.000
_cell.length_b   1.000
_cell.length_c   1.000
_cell.angle_alpha   90.00
_cell.angle_beta   90.00
_cell.angle_gamma   90.00
#
_symmetry.space_group_name_H-M   'P 1'
#
loop_
_entity.id
_entity.type
_entity.pdbx_description
1 polymer ?
#
loop_
_entity_poly.entity_id
_entity_poly.type
_entity_poly.pdbx_seq_one_letter_code
_entity_poly.pdbx_strand_id
1 'polypeptide(L)'
;MISVERKDGFSLKISRILREATEHRLDIYFFVPGELGLNTKVVPEEEFYHSAIHVQRTYFSNRPYLSLIRSGLTRRGELSSEQYRLSLSLYAYQYAIGLEQSCHELLNEKEGVTQETVEELIALVQDILRRLRRNVPSEKALLKYYTNIDNYLSWFTEQRLLSLVAHLPRNKEYKNAKALLLEVSDLEHQHRIEQQYNSRYTTEALSRISNKMRLLRRLIEYPVILKEKTQELGGGEEKLLKAGVTAVVMTAMSLAVFEVRETLGRISLLVILSLALLYALREIFKDDLRNTLWRWLRKGRPKWRRQYFDVHSNQLVGRQLEWFDYRRPAKLKEDILVARRANVTQKEELVMHYGSHSRMLPTRFLSGYEQTRETLQLDLSLLSKLMEKGSHHVYQLKDGQVARHPVEKRYLLNLVTCEVQGQKPPIIQRWKVVMSRSKIVEIEEIMQTESSASDPSA
;
A
#
# COMPACT_ATOMS: atom_id res chain seq x y z
N MET A 1 -9.00 -10.74 -5.63
CA MET A 1 -8.19 -11.44 -4.61
C MET A 1 -7.03 -10.54 -4.27
N ILE A 2 -6.91 -10.22 -2.99
CA ILE A 2 -5.91 -9.31 -2.46
C ILE A 2 -4.73 -10.15 -1.97
N SER A 3 -3.51 -9.71 -2.25
CA SER A 3 -2.30 -10.23 -1.62
C SER A 3 -1.79 -9.22 -0.58
N VAL A 4 -1.28 -9.72 0.54
CA VAL A 4 -0.66 -8.91 1.59
C VAL A 4 0.75 -9.43 1.83
N GLU A 5 1.73 -8.58 1.55
CA GLU A 5 3.15 -8.89 1.64
C GLU A 5 3.82 -7.98 2.67
N ARG A 6 4.83 -8.52 3.35
CA ARG A 6 5.71 -7.72 4.21
C ARG A 6 6.79 -7.06 3.36
N LYS A 7 6.95 -5.75 3.48
CA LYS A 7 8.19 -5.05 3.06
C LYS A 7 9.10 -4.83 4.26
N ASP A 8 10.37 -4.55 4.00
CA ASP A 8 11.36 -4.26 5.04
C ASP A 8 10.86 -3.15 6.01
N GLY A 9 11.14 -3.34 7.31
CA GLY A 9 10.73 -2.42 8.37
C GLY A 9 9.29 -2.62 8.84
N PHE A 10 8.48 -1.56 8.73
CA PHE A 10 7.08 -1.49 9.21
C PHE A 10 6.06 -1.34 8.08
N SER A 11 6.46 -1.55 6.83
CA SER A 11 5.59 -1.38 5.68
C SER A 11 4.89 -2.68 5.28
N LEU A 12 3.57 -2.65 5.24
CA LEU A 12 2.73 -3.67 4.62
C LEU A 12 2.39 -3.26 3.19
N LYS A 13 2.53 -4.19 2.24
CA LYS A 13 2.14 -3.99 0.85
C LYS A 13 0.89 -4.82 0.58
N ILE A 14 -0.22 -4.15 0.34
CA ILE A 14 -1.50 -4.74 -0.02
C ILE A 14 -1.69 -4.54 -1.52
N SER A 15 -1.78 -5.60 -2.30
CA SER A 15 -1.88 -5.51 -3.75
C SER A 15 -3.13 -6.21 -4.26
N ARG A 16 -3.74 -5.64 -5.31
CA ARG A 16 -4.90 -6.23 -5.98
C ARG A 16 -4.90 -5.90 -7.46
N ILE A 17 -5.47 -6.80 -8.24
CA ILE A 17 -5.66 -6.64 -9.68
C ILE A 17 -7.12 -6.27 -9.94
N LEU A 18 -7.31 -5.11 -10.56
CA LEU A 18 -8.60 -4.55 -10.93
C LEU A 18 -8.88 -4.89 -12.40
N ARG A 19 -9.91 -5.70 -12.64
CA ARG A 19 -10.37 -6.10 -13.98
C ARG A 19 -11.59 -5.29 -14.38
N GLU A 20 -11.62 -4.78 -15.61
CA GLU A 20 -12.75 -4.34 -16.49
C GLU A 20 -14.00 -3.64 -15.91
N ALA A 21 -14.46 -3.98 -14.71
CA ALA A 21 -15.49 -3.28 -13.98
C ALA A 21 -15.12 -1.80 -13.84
N THR A 22 -16.06 -0.94 -14.16
CA THR A 22 -15.88 0.50 -14.04
C THR A 22 -15.80 0.93 -12.58
N GLU A 23 -16.38 0.17 -11.65
CA GLU A 23 -16.48 0.52 -10.23
C GLU A 23 -15.89 -0.56 -9.31
N HIS A 24 -15.06 -0.12 -8.37
CA HIS A 24 -14.39 -0.96 -7.39
C HIS A 24 -14.48 -0.34 -6.01
N ARG A 25 -14.79 -1.16 -5.01
CA ARG A 25 -14.80 -0.76 -3.61
C ARG A 25 -13.84 -1.62 -2.81
N LEU A 26 -13.10 -1.00 -1.91
CA LEU A 26 -12.22 -1.65 -0.95
C LEU A 26 -12.50 -1.08 0.42
N ASP A 27 -12.74 -1.95 1.38
CA ASP A 27 -12.79 -1.59 2.79
C ASP A 27 -11.72 -2.41 3.53
N ILE A 28 -10.78 -1.72 4.16
CA ILE A 28 -9.70 -2.27 4.97
C ILE A 28 -10.00 -1.96 6.43
N TYR A 29 -10.10 -2.99 7.26
CA TYR A 29 -10.29 -2.89 8.70
C TYR A 29 -9.06 -3.43 9.40
N PHE A 30 -8.35 -2.54 10.08
CA PHE A 30 -7.16 -2.89 10.84
C PHE A 30 -7.46 -2.79 12.33
N PHE A 31 -7.49 -3.95 13.00
CA PHE A 31 -7.81 -4.07 14.42
C PHE A 31 -6.53 -3.93 15.24
N VAL A 32 -6.47 -2.85 16.01
CA VAL A 32 -5.35 -2.46 16.86
C VAL A 32 -5.68 -2.78 18.31
N PRO A 33 -4.82 -3.51 19.05
CA PRO A 33 -4.99 -3.75 20.47
C PRO A 33 -5.13 -2.44 21.27
N GLY A 34 -6.10 -2.39 22.18
CA GLY A 34 -6.35 -1.23 23.04
C GLY A 34 -5.19 -0.87 23.95
N GLU A 35 -4.32 -1.83 24.27
CA GLU A 35 -3.09 -1.62 25.05
C GLU A 35 -2.12 -0.61 24.40
N LEU A 36 -2.22 -0.37 23.09
CA LEU A 36 -1.41 0.65 22.40
C LEU A 36 -1.93 2.08 22.62
N GLY A 37 -3.12 2.25 23.20
CA GLY A 37 -3.67 3.57 23.52
C GLY A 37 -3.98 4.45 22.30
N LEU A 38 -4.06 3.87 21.10
CA LEU A 38 -4.33 4.60 19.86
C LEU A 38 -5.69 5.31 19.97
N ASN A 39 -5.69 6.62 19.69
CA ASN A 39 -6.90 7.43 19.65
C ASN A 39 -6.66 8.70 18.81
N THR A 40 -7.74 9.39 18.43
CA THR A 40 -7.70 10.61 17.61
C THR A 40 -6.93 11.78 18.24
N LYS A 41 -6.71 11.78 19.57
CA LYS A 41 -5.93 12.82 20.26
C LYS A 41 -4.42 12.54 20.22
N VAL A 42 -4.01 11.27 20.24
CA VAL A 42 -2.62 10.84 20.20
C VAL A 42 -2.09 10.86 18.77
N VAL A 43 -2.86 10.29 17.84
CA VAL A 43 -2.57 10.35 16.40
C VAL A 43 -3.84 10.79 15.69
N PRO A 44 -3.87 12.00 15.10
CA PRO A 44 -4.98 12.44 14.27
C PRO A 44 -5.17 11.53 13.04
N GLU A 45 -6.43 11.35 12.63
CA GLU A 45 -6.79 10.51 11.47
C GLU A 45 -6.12 11.00 10.17
N GLU A 46 -6.01 12.31 9.99
CA GLU A 46 -5.40 12.93 8.81
C GLU A 46 -3.88 12.74 8.80
N GLU A 47 -3.22 12.89 9.95
CA GLU A 47 -1.79 12.64 10.08
C GLU A 47 -1.45 11.19 9.77
N PHE A 48 -2.24 10.24 10.30
CA PHE A 48 -2.07 8.84 9.98
C PHE A 48 -2.29 8.57 8.49
N TYR A 49 -3.36 9.11 7.89
CA TYR A 49 -3.64 8.92 6.47
C TYR A 49 -2.48 9.40 5.57
N HIS A 50 -1.98 10.62 5.78
CA HIS A 50 -0.94 11.19 4.92
C HIS A 50 0.43 10.56 5.11
N SER A 51 0.75 10.08 6.31
CA SER A 51 2.05 9.48 6.62
C SER A 51 2.10 7.96 6.41
N ALA A 52 1.00 7.26 6.66
CA ALA A 52 0.97 5.80 6.67
C ALA A 52 0.40 5.21 5.38
N ILE A 53 -0.52 5.89 4.68
CA ILE A 53 -1.27 5.29 3.57
C ILE A 53 -0.78 5.86 2.24
N HIS A 54 -0.05 5.04 1.48
CA HIS A 54 0.41 5.37 0.14
C HIS A 54 -0.18 4.41 -0.88
N VAL A 55 -1.09 4.93 -1.71
CA VAL A 55 -1.70 4.16 -2.80
C VAL A 55 -0.99 4.50 -4.10
N GLN A 56 -0.69 3.47 -4.90
CA GLN A 56 -0.16 3.61 -6.24
C GLN A 56 -0.94 2.72 -7.18
N ARG A 57 -1.13 3.17 -8.43
CA ARG A 57 -1.76 2.38 -9.48
C ARG A 57 -0.86 2.25 -10.68
N THR A 58 -0.73 1.02 -11.16
CA THR A 58 0.09 0.69 -12.31
C THR A 58 -0.73 0.01 -13.38
N TYR A 59 -0.38 0.23 -14.64
CA TYR A 59 -0.87 -0.62 -15.72
C TYR A 59 -0.48 -2.07 -15.47
N PHE A 60 -1.39 -3.00 -15.78
CA PHE A 60 -1.16 -4.42 -15.57
C PHE A 60 -1.71 -5.24 -16.73
N SER A 61 -1.07 -6.38 -16.99
CA SER A 61 -1.54 -7.38 -17.94
C SER A 61 -1.10 -8.77 -17.52
N ASN A 62 -1.98 -9.74 -17.73
CA ASN A 62 -1.71 -11.16 -17.52
C ASN A 62 -0.86 -11.79 -18.63
N ARG A 63 -0.75 -11.18 -19.82
CA ARG A 63 -0.01 -11.77 -20.95
C ARG A 63 1.34 -11.07 -21.13
N PRO A 64 2.47 -11.80 -21.25
CA PRO A 64 3.75 -11.22 -21.59
C PRO A 64 3.72 -10.71 -23.03
N TYR A 65 3.42 -9.42 -23.20
CA TYR A 65 3.14 -8.81 -24.50
C TYR A 65 4.35 -8.50 -25.39
N LEU A 66 5.52 -9.12 -25.15
CA LEU A 66 6.65 -9.03 -26.09
C LEU A 66 6.22 -9.39 -27.52
N SER A 67 5.27 -10.30 -27.68
CA SER A 67 4.73 -10.69 -28.99
C SER A 67 3.88 -9.59 -29.65
N LEU A 68 3.17 -8.75 -28.89
CA LEU A 68 2.36 -7.65 -29.44
C LEU A 68 3.19 -6.46 -29.89
N ILE A 69 4.42 -6.29 -29.40
CA ILE A 69 5.38 -5.29 -29.89
C ILE A 69 5.62 -5.49 -31.40
N ARG A 70 5.43 -6.71 -31.92
CA ARG A 70 5.48 -6.99 -33.35
C ARG A 70 4.11 -7.28 -33.95
N SER A 71 3.36 -8.27 -33.47
CA SER A 71 2.25 -8.86 -34.23
C SER A 71 1.04 -7.95 -34.50
N GLY A 72 0.76 -6.97 -33.64
CA GLY A 72 -0.33 -6.02 -33.83
C GLY A 72 0.01 -4.81 -34.70
N LEU A 73 1.30 -4.50 -34.85
CA LEU A 73 1.80 -3.24 -35.41
C LEU A 73 2.53 -3.39 -36.74
N THR A 74 2.97 -4.61 -37.10
CA THR A 74 3.41 -4.91 -38.48
C THR A 74 2.33 -4.68 -39.53
N ARG A 75 1.05 -4.54 -39.13
CA ARG A 75 -0.03 -4.19 -40.07
C ARG A 75 -0.18 -2.69 -40.33
N ARG A 76 0.48 -1.79 -39.58
CA ARG A 76 0.28 -0.34 -39.73
C ARG A 76 1.50 0.58 -39.74
N GLY A 77 2.72 0.05 -39.60
CA GLY A 77 3.93 0.85 -39.73
C GLY A 77 4.14 1.79 -38.54
N GLU A 78 5.31 1.69 -37.92
CA GLU A 78 5.81 2.58 -36.86
C GLU A 78 5.08 2.52 -35.52
N LEU A 79 5.65 1.71 -34.61
CA LEU A 79 5.47 1.92 -33.18
C LEU A 79 5.92 3.34 -32.82
N SER A 80 5.05 4.13 -32.19
CA SER A 80 5.50 5.37 -31.55
C SER A 80 6.57 5.03 -30.50
N SER A 81 7.66 5.81 -30.46
CA SER A 81 8.75 5.64 -29.48
C SER A 81 8.23 5.50 -28.04
N GLU A 82 7.13 6.18 -27.71
CA GLU A 82 6.47 6.14 -26.40
C GLU A 82 5.80 4.79 -26.10
N GLN A 83 5.15 4.17 -27.10
CA GLN A 83 4.52 2.86 -26.94
C GLN A 83 5.56 1.75 -26.73
N TYR A 84 6.72 1.86 -27.42
CA TYR A 84 7.85 0.96 -27.20
C TYR A 84 8.39 1.12 -25.77
N ARG A 85 8.63 2.35 -25.30
CA ARG A 85 9.14 2.60 -23.94
C ARG A 85 8.22 2.05 -22.85
N LEU A 86 6.91 2.26 -23.01
CA LEU A 86 5.92 1.73 -22.09
C LEU A 86 5.90 0.21 -22.07
N SER A 87 5.83 -0.45 -23.24
CA SER A 87 5.76 -1.91 -23.32
C SER A 87 7.01 -2.57 -22.74
N LEU A 88 8.19 -2.03 -23.05
CA LEU A 88 9.45 -2.52 -22.49
C LEU A 88 9.53 -2.30 -20.98
N SER A 89 9.07 -1.14 -20.49
CA SER A 89 8.97 -0.86 -19.05
C SER A 89 8.02 -1.82 -18.35
N LEU A 90 6.85 -2.06 -18.91
CA LEU A 90 5.88 -2.98 -18.33
C LEU A 90 6.44 -4.39 -18.24
N TYR A 91 7.09 -4.85 -19.30
CA TYR A 91 7.75 -6.15 -19.30
C TYR A 91 8.82 -6.24 -18.20
N ALA A 92 9.72 -5.25 -18.13
CA ALA A 92 10.76 -5.20 -17.12
C ALA A 92 10.20 -5.09 -15.69
N TYR A 93 9.13 -4.32 -15.51
CA TYR A 93 8.46 -4.12 -14.23
C TYR A 93 7.76 -5.39 -13.74
N GLN A 94 7.03 -6.06 -14.64
CA GLN A 94 6.37 -7.34 -14.36
C GLN A 94 7.39 -8.42 -14.00
N TYR A 95 8.49 -8.48 -14.75
CA TYR A 95 9.58 -9.40 -14.45
C TYR A 95 10.21 -9.11 -13.08
N ALA A 96 10.52 -7.84 -12.79
CA ALA A 96 11.11 -7.46 -11.51
C ALA A 96 10.21 -7.82 -10.32
N ILE A 97 8.90 -7.58 -10.43
CA ILE A 97 7.92 -7.98 -9.41
C ILE A 97 7.82 -9.50 -9.31
N GLY A 98 7.69 -10.20 -10.44
CA GLY A 98 7.54 -11.65 -10.47
C GLY A 98 8.75 -12.33 -9.82
N LEU A 99 9.96 -11.92 -10.18
CA LEU A 99 11.18 -12.45 -9.58
C LEU A 99 11.27 -12.16 -8.08
N GLU A 100 10.92 -10.94 -7.65
CA GLU A 100 10.88 -10.59 -6.23
C GLU A 100 9.90 -11.48 -5.45
N GLN A 101 8.72 -11.72 -6.02
CA GLN A 101 7.69 -12.58 -5.42
C GLN A 101 8.14 -14.03 -5.35
N SER A 102 8.62 -14.62 -6.46
CA SER A 102 9.09 -16.01 -6.48
C SER A 102 10.27 -16.24 -5.53
N CYS A 103 11.21 -15.28 -5.45
CA CYS A 103 12.28 -15.38 -4.46
C CYS A 103 11.76 -15.32 -3.02
N HIS A 104 10.73 -14.50 -2.76
CA HIS A 104 10.13 -14.39 -1.44
C HIS A 104 9.36 -15.66 -1.04
N GLU A 105 8.63 -16.25 -1.98
CA GLU A 105 7.91 -17.52 -1.79
C GLU A 105 8.90 -18.64 -1.43
N LEU A 106 9.98 -18.81 -2.20
CA LEU A 106 11.03 -19.79 -1.91
C LEU A 106 11.67 -19.59 -0.52
N LEU A 107 11.90 -18.35 -0.09
CA LEU A 107 12.49 -18.10 1.23
C LEU A 107 11.54 -18.40 2.40
N ASN A 108 10.22 -18.37 2.16
CA ASN A 108 9.21 -18.58 3.18
C ASN A 108 8.68 -20.03 3.21
N GLU A 109 9.07 -20.88 2.26
CA GLU A 109 8.68 -22.27 2.21
C GLU A 109 9.17 -23.05 3.44
N LYS A 110 8.22 -23.59 4.21
CA LYS A 110 8.46 -24.27 5.49
C LYS A 110 9.08 -25.66 5.32
N GLU A 111 8.84 -26.30 4.18
CA GLU A 111 9.30 -27.67 3.86
C GLU A 111 10.77 -27.68 3.40
N GLY A 112 11.36 -26.50 3.19
CA GLY A 112 12.71 -26.33 2.67
C GLY A 112 12.72 -26.32 1.15
N VAL A 113 13.59 -25.48 0.60
CA VAL A 113 13.73 -25.30 -0.85
C VAL A 113 14.36 -26.55 -1.47
N THR A 114 13.63 -27.20 -2.37
CA THR A 114 14.12 -28.32 -3.18
C THR A 114 14.98 -27.84 -4.34
N GLN A 115 15.90 -28.67 -4.82
CA GLN A 115 16.69 -28.34 -6.01
C GLN A 115 15.82 -28.05 -7.25
N GLU A 116 14.73 -28.80 -7.42
CA GLU A 116 13.81 -28.68 -8.57
C GLU A 116 13.16 -27.29 -8.65
N THR A 117 12.67 -26.75 -7.53
CA THR A 117 12.04 -25.42 -7.50
C THR A 117 13.02 -24.30 -7.87
N VAL A 118 14.30 -24.45 -7.50
CA VAL A 118 15.38 -23.52 -7.88
C VAL A 118 15.69 -23.64 -9.37
N GLU A 119 15.72 -24.85 -9.92
CA GLU A 119 15.93 -25.09 -11.34
C GLU A 119 14.79 -24.51 -12.19
N GLU A 120 13.53 -24.65 -11.75
CA GLU A 120 12.37 -24.06 -12.39
C GLU A 120 12.45 -22.53 -12.41
N LEU A 121 12.80 -21.90 -11.27
CA LEU A 121 13.00 -20.46 -11.19
C LEU A 121 14.09 -19.99 -12.16
N ILE A 122 15.23 -20.69 -12.19
CA ILE A 122 16.36 -20.37 -13.08
C ILE A 122 15.92 -20.49 -14.55
N ALA A 123 15.23 -21.57 -14.92
CA ALA A 123 14.77 -21.80 -16.28
C ALA A 123 13.81 -20.68 -16.74
N LEU A 124 12.87 -20.28 -15.88
CA LEU A 124 11.96 -19.16 -16.13
C LEU A 124 12.71 -17.83 -16.29
N VAL A 125 13.65 -17.53 -15.39
CA VAL A 125 14.49 -16.33 -15.46
C VAL A 125 15.26 -16.26 -16.77
N GLN A 126 15.93 -17.35 -17.15
CA GLN A 126 16.72 -17.42 -18.37
C GLN A 126 15.85 -17.31 -19.62
N ASP A 127 14.68 -17.96 -19.67
CA ASP A 127 13.78 -17.87 -20.82
C ASP A 127 13.25 -16.44 -21.02
N ILE A 128 12.86 -15.77 -19.93
CA ILE A 128 12.39 -14.38 -19.96
C ILE A 128 13.52 -13.46 -20.46
N LEU A 129 14.72 -13.51 -19.86
CA LEU A 129 15.85 -12.69 -20.30
C LEU A 129 16.26 -12.98 -21.75
N ARG A 130 16.24 -14.25 -22.17
CA ARG A 130 16.52 -14.65 -23.56
C ARG A 130 15.48 -14.06 -24.53
N ARG A 131 14.20 -14.04 -24.17
CA ARG A 131 13.14 -13.41 -24.99
C ARG A 131 13.31 -11.89 -25.09
N LEU A 132 13.75 -11.23 -24.02
CA LEU A 132 14.08 -9.80 -24.04
C LEU A 132 15.23 -9.52 -25.01
N ARG A 133 16.34 -10.26 -24.85
CA ARG A 133 17.59 -10.09 -25.61
C ARG A 133 17.50 -10.47 -27.08
N ARG A 134 16.49 -11.26 -27.46
CA ARG A 134 16.17 -11.53 -28.88
C ARG A 134 15.54 -10.31 -29.59
N ASN A 135 15.00 -9.36 -28.85
CA ASN A 135 14.20 -8.25 -29.38
C ASN A 135 14.92 -6.90 -29.23
N VAL A 136 16.19 -6.83 -29.66
CA VAL A 136 16.98 -5.60 -29.63
C VAL A 136 16.49 -4.63 -30.72
N PRO A 137 16.21 -3.35 -30.38
CA PRO A 137 15.78 -2.36 -31.37
C PRO A 137 16.96 -1.85 -32.21
N SER A 138 16.71 -1.59 -33.50
CA SER A 138 17.72 -1.03 -34.42
C SER A 138 17.93 0.49 -34.25
N GLU A 139 16.93 1.21 -33.75
CA GLU A 139 17.00 2.67 -33.57
C GLU A 139 17.86 3.08 -32.37
N LYS A 140 18.78 4.03 -32.56
CA LYS A 140 19.72 4.48 -31.51
C LYS A 140 19.05 5.00 -30.23
N ALA A 141 17.92 5.71 -30.36
CA ALA A 141 17.20 6.25 -29.21
C ALA A 141 16.53 5.15 -28.36
N LEU A 142 15.92 4.17 -29.04
CA LEU A 142 15.32 3.00 -28.40
C LEU A 142 16.39 2.05 -27.85
N LEU A 143 17.53 1.94 -28.54
CA LEU A 143 18.66 1.13 -28.10
C LEU A 143 19.22 1.63 -26.76
N LYS A 144 19.43 2.94 -26.59
CA LYS A 144 19.87 3.50 -25.31
C LYS A 144 18.91 3.16 -24.17
N TYR A 145 17.61 3.22 -24.45
CA TYR A 145 16.57 2.88 -23.48
C TYR A 145 16.58 1.38 -23.15
N TYR A 146 16.69 0.53 -24.16
CA TYR A 146 16.85 -0.92 -24.03
C TYR A 146 18.09 -1.29 -23.20
N THR A 147 19.26 -0.73 -23.52
CA THR A 147 20.52 -0.99 -22.80
C THR A 147 20.42 -0.66 -21.31
N ASN A 148 19.74 0.45 -20.98
CA ASN A 148 19.50 0.84 -19.59
C ASN A 148 18.60 -0.18 -18.85
N ILE A 149 17.59 -0.71 -19.51
CA ILE A 149 16.68 -1.70 -18.94
C ILE A 149 17.37 -3.05 -18.80
N ASP A 150 18.08 -3.55 -19.82
CA ASP A 150 18.81 -4.82 -19.78
C ASP A 150 19.91 -4.79 -18.71
N ASN A 151 20.65 -3.67 -18.57
CA ASN A 151 21.62 -3.49 -17.49
C ASN A 151 20.98 -3.62 -16.10
N TYR A 152 19.83 -2.96 -15.89
CA TYR A 152 19.12 -3.07 -14.62
C TYR A 152 18.60 -4.47 -14.36
N LEU A 153 17.99 -5.11 -15.36
CA LEU A 153 17.43 -6.44 -15.21
C LEU A 153 18.52 -7.46 -14.91
N SER A 154 19.62 -7.43 -15.65
CA SER A 154 20.79 -8.30 -15.42
C SER A 154 21.43 -8.09 -14.04
N TRP A 155 21.52 -6.85 -13.56
CA TRP A 155 22.01 -6.60 -12.20
C TRP A 155 21.00 -7.05 -11.14
N PHE A 156 19.72 -6.77 -11.33
CA PHE A 156 18.65 -7.10 -10.40
C PHE A 156 18.51 -8.62 -10.22
N THR A 157 18.66 -9.38 -11.29
CA THR A 157 18.61 -10.85 -11.26
C THR A 157 19.75 -11.41 -10.44
N GLU A 158 20.98 -11.02 -10.75
CA GLU A 158 22.16 -11.40 -9.97
C GLU A 158 21.96 -11.09 -8.47
N GLN A 159 21.51 -9.89 -8.11
CA GLN A 159 21.31 -9.54 -6.71
C GLN A 159 20.23 -10.38 -6.03
N ARG A 160 19.16 -10.76 -6.73
CA ARG A 160 18.11 -11.62 -6.17
C ARG A 160 18.59 -13.06 -6.00
N LEU A 161 19.32 -13.59 -6.96
CA LEU A 161 19.91 -14.93 -6.85
C LEU A 161 20.96 -14.99 -5.73
N LEU A 162 21.83 -13.98 -5.61
CA LEU A 162 22.78 -13.85 -4.50
C LEU A 162 22.06 -13.71 -3.14
N SER A 163 20.96 -12.96 -3.10
CA SER A 163 20.12 -12.85 -1.90
C SER A 163 19.53 -14.20 -1.49
N LEU A 164 19.10 -15.04 -2.45
CA LEU A 164 18.66 -16.41 -2.18
C LEU A 164 19.82 -17.22 -1.59
N VAL A 165 20.99 -17.23 -2.22
CA VAL A 165 22.18 -17.96 -1.74
C VAL A 165 22.54 -17.60 -0.29
N ALA A 166 22.38 -16.33 0.09
CA ALA A 166 22.69 -15.84 1.43
C ALA A 166 21.67 -16.28 2.51
N HIS A 167 20.40 -16.42 2.16
CA HIS A 167 19.31 -16.66 3.13
C HIS A 167 18.67 -18.05 3.05
N LEU A 168 19.02 -18.86 2.05
CA LEU A 168 18.54 -20.23 1.92
C LEU A 168 19.01 -21.11 3.10
N PRO A 169 18.14 -21.99 3.63
CA PRO A 169 18.50 -22.91 4.70
C PRO A 169 19.56 -23.91 4.22
N ARG A 170 20.52 -24.24 5.09
CA ARG A 170 21.65 -25.14 4.77
C ARG A 170 21.23 -26.62 4.84
N ASN A 171 20.34 -27.02 3.94
CA ASN A 171 19.86 -28.39 3.79
C ASN A 171 20.84 -29.25 2.97
N LYS A 172 20.61 -30.57 2.87
CA LYS A 172 21.48 -31.47 2.09
C LYS A 172 21.60 -31.05 0.61
N GLU A 173 20.52 -30.50 0.04
CA GLU A 173 20.44 -30.03 -1.35
C GLU A 173 21.00 -28.61 -1.56
N TYR A 174 21.32 -27.88 -0.49
CA TYR A 174 21.82 -26.51 -0.56
C TYR A 174 23.08 -26.37 -1.43
N LYS A 175 23.96 -27.37 -1.41
CA LYS A 175 25.22 -27.33 -2.19
C LYS A 175 24.96 -27.27 -3.70
N ASN A 176 24.01 -28.06 -4.19
CA ASN A 176 23.66 -28.11 -5.62
C ASN A 176 22.92 -26.84 -6.03
N ALA A 177 21.89 -26.45 -5.26
CA ALA A 177 21.14 -25.23 -5.51
C ALA A 177 22.05 -23.98 -5.51
N LYS A 178 23.00 -23.90 -4.56
CA LYS A 178 23.99 -22.83 -4.50
C LYS A 178 24.86 -22.78 -5.76
N ALA A 179 25.34 -23.93 -6.24
CA ALA A 179 26.19 -23.98 -7.43
C ALA A 179 25.44 -23.44 -8.67
N LEU A 180 24.20 -23.88 -8.87
CA LEU A 180 23.34 -23.43 -9.98
C LEU A 180 23.05 -21.91 -9.90
N LEU A 181 22.70 -21.40 -8.72
CA LEU A 181 22.44 -19.98 -8.52
C LEU A 181 23.67 -19.10 -8.79
N LEU A 182 24.86 -19.57 -8.38
CA LEU A 182 26.12 -18.86 -8.62
C LEU A 182 26.50 -18.88 -10.11
N GLU A 183 26.34 -20.01 -10.79
CA GLU A 183 26.62 -20.11 -12.23
C GLU A 183 25.79 -19.10 -13.03
N VAL A 184 24.48 -19.01 -12.76
CA VAL A 184 23.61 -18.04 -13.44
C VAL A 184 23.97 -16.60 -13.07
N SER A 185 24.36 -16.36 -11.82
CA SER A 185 24.82 -15.05 -11.37
C SER A 185 26.10 -14.62 -12.10
N ASP A 186 27.03 -15.54 -12.29
CA ASP A 186 28.29 -15.30 -13.01
C ASP A 186 28.05 -15.06 -14.50
N LEU A 187 27.14 -15.80 -15.14
CA LEU A 187 26.72 -15.56 -16.53
C LEU A 187 26.14 -14.16 -16.72
N GLU A 188 25.27 -13.73 -15.81
CA GLU A 188 24.70 -12.37 -15.84
C GLU A 188 25.76 -11.30 -15.56
N HIS A 189 26.71 -11.56 -14.68
CA HIS A 189 27.84 -10.68 -14.44
C HIS A 189 28.71 -10.50 -15.70
N GLN A 190 29.08 -11.61 -16.35
CA GLN A 190 29.87 -11.63 -17.58
C GLN A 190 29.15 -10.88 -18.71
N HIS A 191 27.86 -11.12 -18.89
CA HIS A 191 27.05 -10.40 -19.87
C HIS A 191 27.14 -8.87 -19.71
N ARG A 192 27.11 -8.34 -18.48
CA ARG A 192 27.24 -6.89 -18.24
C ARG A 192 28.64 -6.36 -18.55
N ILE A 193 29.68 -7.19 -18.37
CA ILE A 193 31.06 -6.84 -18.73
C ILE A 193 31.22 -6.80 -20.25
N GLU A 194 30.75 -7.83 -20.96
CA GLU A 194 30.81 -7.94 -22.42
C GLU A 194 30.10 -6.79 -23.11
N GLN A 195 28.91 -6.42 -22.61
CA GLN A 195 28.11 -5.32 -23.15
C GLN A 195 28.54 -3.93 -22.65
N GLN A 196 29.56 -3.86 -21.78
CA GLN A 196 30.13 -2.61 -21.25
C GLN A 196 29.10 -1.63 -20.68
N TYR A 197 28.07 -2.12 -20.00
CA TYR A 197 26.97 -1.27 -19.52
C TYR A 197 27.37 -0.26 -18.45
N ASN A 198 28.43 -0.54 -17.71
CA ASN A 198 28.88 0.25 -16.57
C ASN A 198 30.32 0.72 -16.77
N SER A 199 30.58 2.00 -16.50
CA SER A 199 31.95 2.52 -16.50
C SER A 199 32.73 1.98 -15.29
N ARG A 200 34.06 1.89 -15.41
CA ARG A 200 34.94 1.46 -14.31
C ARG A 200 34.70 2.24 -13.02
N TYR A 201 34.55 3.57 -13.14
CA TYR A 201 34.20 4.45 -12.02
C TYR A 201 32.91 4.06 -11.28
N THR A 202 31.90 3.58 -12.00
CA THR A 202 30.62 3.15 -11.39
C THR A 202 30.78 1.84 -10.63
N THR A 203 31.56 0.91 -11.17
CA THR A 203 31.76 -0.44 -10.62
C THR A 203 32.67 -0.44 -9.38
N GLU A 204 33.58 0.52 -9.27
CA GLU A 204 34.52 0.63 -8.14
C GLU A 204 33.87 0.84 -6.76
N ALA A 205 32.67 1.42 -6.69
CA ALA A 205 32.00 1.67 -5.41
C ALA A 205 30.57 1.12 -5.39
N LEU A 206 30.29 0.27 -4.39
CA LEU A 206 28.98 -0.37 -4.18
C LEU A 206 27.83 0.64 -4.06
N SER A 207 28.08 1.79 -3.44
CA SER A 207 27.07 2.86 -3.32
C SER A 207 26.71 3.48 -4.66
N ARG A 208 27.70 3.67 -5.56
CA ARG A 208 27.49 4.28 -6.88
C ARG A 208 26.70 3.36 -7.80
N ILE A 209 27.06 2.08 -7.87
CA ILE A 209 26.30 1.11 -8.65
C ILE A 209 24.87 0.97 -8.09
N SER A 210 24.69 0.88 -6.78
CA SER A 210 23.36 0.83 -6.16
C SER A 210 22.50 2.05 -6.51
N ASN A 211 23.07 3.26 -6.46
CA ASN A 211 22.36 4.48 -6.84
C ASN A 211 22.00 4.52 -8.33
N LYS A 212 22.90 4.10 -9.23
CA LYS A 212 22.60 3.97 -10.67
C LYS A 212 21.43 3.00 -10.88
N MET A 213 21.44 1.84 -10.22
CA MET A 213 20.39 0.84 -10.37
C MET A 213 19.05 1.31 -9.81
N ARG A 214 19.05 2.11 -8.72
CA ARG A 214 17.84 2.79 -8.24
C ARG A 214 17.25 3.76 -9.27
N LEU A 215 18.09 4.49 -10.01
CA LEU A 215 17.63 5.37 -11.09
C LEU A 215 17.03 4.56 -12.26
N LEU A 216 17.67 3.46 -12.64
CA LEU A 216 17.17 2.58 -13.71
C LEU A 216 15.86 1.89 -13.32
N ARG A 217 15.69 1.50 -12.05
CA ARG A 217 14.41 1.03 -11.53
C ARG A 217 13.30 2.07 -11.71
N ARG A 218 13.57 3.33 -11.37
CA ARG A 218 12.60 4.43 -11.56
C ARG A 218 12.26 4.66 -13.05
N LEU A 219 13.22 4.45 -13.95
CA LEU A 219 13.02 4.57 -15.39
C LEU A 219 12.03 3.52 -15.94
N ILE A 220 11.98 2.34 -15.30
CA ILE A 220 11.01 1.28 -15.60
C ILE A 220 9.66 1.54 -14.91
N GLU A 221 9.67 2.13 -13.71
CA GLU A 221 8.45 2.41 -12.95
C GLU A 221 7.65 3.60 -13.49
N TYR A 222 8.31 4.68 -13.93
CA TYR A 222 7.65 5.93 -14.29
C TYR A 222 6.62 5.81 -15.43
N PRO A 223 6.87 5.10 -16.53
CA PRO A 223 5.86 4.93 -17.60
C PRO A 223 4.66 4.08 -17.15
N VAL A 224 4.87 3.22 -16.15
CA VAL A 224 3.91 2.21 -15.72
C VAL A 224 2.95 2.73 -14.64
N ILE A 225 3.41 3.66 -13.80
CA ILE A 225 2.64 4.25 -12.70
C ILE A 225 1.77 5.39 -13.22
N LEU A 226 0.46 5.32 -12.98
CA LEU A 226 -0.46 6.40 -13.29
C LEU A 226 -0.10 7.65 -12.47
N LYS A 227 -0.08 8.82 -13.12
CA LYS A 227 0.10 10.09 -12.43
C LYS A 227 -1.12 10.34 -11.55
N GLU A 228 -0.89 10.69 -10.29
CA GLU A 228 -1.96 10.94 -9.34
C GLU A 228 -1.96 12.37 -8.82
N LYS A 229 -3.15 12.90 -8.58
CA LYS A 229 -3.36 14.15 -7.84
C LYS A 229 -4.41 13.91 -6.76
N THR A 230 -4.02 14.14 -5.51
CA THR A 230 -4.92 14.06 -4.36
C THR A 230 -5.51 15.44 -4.08
N GLN A 231 -6.82 15.50 -3.95
CA GLN A 231 -7.57 16.69 -3.56
C GLN A 231 -8.32 16.39 -2.27
N GLU A 232 -8.21 17.28 -1.29
CA GLU A 232 -9.03 17.22 -0.08
C GLU A 232 -10.47 17.63 -0.40
N LEU A 233 -11.42 16.84 0.11
CA LEU A 233 -12.85 17.10 0.00
C LEU A 233 -13.36 17.72 1.30
N GLY A 234 -14.37 18.58 1.16
CA GLY A 234 -15.07 19.18 2.29
C GLY A 234 -14.59 20.58 2.68
N GLY A 235 -13.50 21.12 2.11
CA GLY A 235 -13.06 22.48 2.45
C GLY A 235 -14.11 23.57 2.13
N GLY A 236 -14.95 23.36 1.11
CA GLY A 236 -16.09 24.24 0.83
C GLY A 236 -17.25 24.05 1.81
N GLU A 237 -17.59 22.80 2.11
CA GLU A 237 -18.64 22.44 3.08
C GLU A 237 -18.31 22.92 4.48
N GLU A 238 -17.05 22.83 4.89
CA GLU A 238 -16.54 23.33 6.16
C GLU A 238 -16.68 24.86 6.26
N LYS A 239 -16.33 25.58 5.18
CA LYS A 239 -16.49 27.04 5.12
C LYS A 239 -17.97 27.44 5.20
N LEU A 240 -18.85 26.72 4.51
CA LEU A 240 -20.29 26.97 4.57
C LEU A 240 -20.85 26.68 5.97
N LEU A 241 -20.46 25.56 6.59
CA LEU A 241 -20.84 25.22 7.96
C LEU A 241 -20.33 26.27 8.94
N LYS A 242 -19.08 26.69 8.82
CA LYS A 242 -18.49 27.74 9.66
C LYS A 242 -19.25 29.06 9.51
N ALA A 243 -19.62 29.44 8.29
CA ALA A 243 -20.43 30.63 8.03
C ALA A 243 -21.83 30.49 8.65
N GLY A 244 -22.50 29.35 8.46
CA GLY A 244 -23.82 29.06 9.02
C GLY A 244 -23.86 29.07 10.54
N VAL A 245 -22.92 28.36 11.19
CA VAL A 245 -22.79 28.36 12.66
C VAL A 245 -22.50 29.77 13.17
N THR A 246 -21.62 30.52 12.49
CA THR A 246 -21.33 31.90 12.88
C THR A 246 -22.57 32.78 12.76
N ALA A 247 -23.34 32.67 11.67
CA ALA A 247 -24.56 33.44 11.48
C ALA A 247 -25.60 33.14 12.59
N VAL A 248 -25.86 31.86 12.87
CA VAL A 248 -26.82 31.45 13.92
C VAL A 248 -26.38 31.94 15.30
N VAL A 249 -25.11 31.74 15.65
CA VAL A 249 -24.57 32.16 16.96
C VAL A 249 -24.58 33.69 17.09
N MET A 250 -24.25 34.43 16.03
CA MET A 250 -24.29 35.90 16.05
C MET A 250 -25.72 36.41 16.19
N THR A 251 -26.69 35.86 15.45
CA THR A 251 -28.10 36.24 15.57
C THR A 251 -28.64 35.96 16.97
N ALA A 252 -28.42 34.74 17.50
CA ALA A 252 -28.86 34.38 18.85
C ALA A 252 -28.21 35.27 19.92
N MET A 253 -26.91 35.54 19.81
CA MET A 253 -26.20 36.41 20.75
C MET A 253 -26.69 37.86 20.67
N SER A 254 -27.03 38.34 19.47
CA SER A 254 -27.56 39.69 19.29
C SER A 254 -28.95 39.85 19.92
N LEU A 255 -29.79 38.82 19.81
CA LEU A 255 -31.09 38.76 20.50
C LEU A 255 -30.91 38.69 22.03
N ALA A 256 -30.00 37.88 22.53
CA ALA A 256 -29.71 37.80 23.97
C ALA A 256 -29.18 39.12 24.54
N VAL A 257 -28.30 39.81 23.81
CA VAL A 257 -27.81 41.15 24.16
C VAL A 257 -28.96 42.17 24.17
N PHE A 258 -29.87 42.08 23.21
CA PHE A 258 -31.06 42.94 23.16
C PHE A 258 -31.96 42.73 24.39
N GLU A 259 -32.24 41.48 24.74
CA GLU A 259 -33.07 41.12 25.89
C GLU A 259 -32.43 41.50 27.23
N VAL A 260 -31.12 41.31 27.37
CA VAL A 260 -30.34 41.80 28.54
C VAL A 260 -30.44 43.32 28.67
N ARG A 261 -30.41 44.05 27.55
CA ARG A 261 -30.54 45.51 27.54
C ARG A 261 -31.97 45.96 27.88
N GLU A 262 -32.98 45.24 27.40
CA GLU A 262 -34.40 45.54 27.67
C GLU A 262 -34.77 45.26 29.13
N THR A 263 -34.27 44.18 29.72
CA THR A 263 -34.58 43.75 31.09
C THR A 263 -33.84 44.53 32.17
N LEU A 264 -32.54 44.83 31.97
CA LEU A 264 -31.70 45.48 32.98
C LEU A 264 -31.61 47.01 32.83
N GLY A 265 -32.15 47.57 31.75
CA GLY A 265 -32.27 49.02 31.57
C GLY A 265 -30.93 49.76 31.39
N ARG A 266 -30.74 50.87 32.11
CA ARG A 266 -29.60 51.81 31.95
C ARG A 266 -28.24 51.11 32.10
N ILE A 267 -27.21 51.68 31.45
CA ILE A 267 -25.82 51.20 31.51
C ILE A 267 -25.36 51.16 32.97
N SER A 268 -25.43 49.97 33.57
CA SER A 268 -24.98 49.66 34.92
C SER A 268 -23.81 48.68 34.86
N LEU A 269 -23.03 48.59 35.93
CA LEU A 269 -21.92 47.63 36.04
C LEU A 269 -22.39 46.19 35.77
N LEU A 270 -23.61 45.86 36.21
CA LEU A 270 -24.22 44.54 36.02
C LEU A 270 -24.50 44.25 34.54
N VAL A 271 -24.98 45.24 33.78
CA VAL A 271 -25.16 45.11 32.32
C VAL A 271 -23.82 44.85 31.63
N ILE A 272 -22.76 45.58 31.99
CA ILE A 272 -21.43 45.40 31.39
C ILE A 272 -20.88 43.99 31.68
N LEU A 273 -21.03 43.51 32.92
CA LEU A 273 -20.57 42.19 33.32
C LEU A 273 -21.36 41.07 32.61
N SER A 274 -22.68 41.21 32.50
CA SER A 274 -23.53 40.28 31.75
C SER A 274 -23.16 40.24 30.26
N LEU A 275 -22.88 41.39 29.64
CA LEU A 275 -22.44 41.46 28.25
C LEU A 275 -21.06 40.80 28.04
N ALA A 276 -20.12 41.01 28.96
CA ALA A 276 -18.81 40.37 28.91
C ALA A 276 -18.92 38.84 29.04
N LEU A 277 -19.78 38.36 29.95
CA LEU A 277 -20.06 36.92 30.10
C LEU A 277 -20.68 36.34 28.82
N LEU A 278 -21.68 37.01 28.25
CA LEU A 278 -22.30 36.62 26.98
C LEU A 278 -21.25 36.55 25.86
N TYR A 279 -20.35 37.52 25.77
CA TYR A 279 -19.30 37.52 24.75
C TYR A 279 -18.31 36.36 24.92
N ALA A 280 -17.89 36.07 26.16
CA ALA A 280 -17.03 34.92 26.45
C ALA A 280 -17.72 33.59 26.10
N LEU A 281 -19.00 33.46 26.46
CA LEU A 281 -19.84 32.30 26.16
C LEU A 281 -20.00 32.12 24.65
N ARG A 282 -20.15 33.22 23.89
CA ARG A 282 -20.25 33.22 22.42
C ARG A 282 -19.08 32.47 21.78
N GLU A 283 -17.86 32.73 22.25
CA GLU A 283 -16.66 32.18 21.61
C GLU A 283 -16.55 30.66 21.88
N ILE A 284 -16.83 30.22 23.11
CA ILE A 284 -16.82 28.80 23.49
C ILE A 284 -17.88 28.03 22.69
N PHE A 285 -19.13 28.51 22.68
CA PHE A 285 -20.21 27.82 21.96
C PHE A 285 -19.98 27.75 20.46
N LYS A 286 -19.47 28.83 19.85
CA LYS A 286 -19.21 28.88 18.41
C LYS A 286 -18.21 27.80 17.99
N ASP A 287 -17.12 27.63 18.74
CA ASP A 287 -16.10 26.65 18.43
C ASP A 287 -16.57 25.22 18.70
N ASP A 288 -17.27 24.97 19.82
CA ASP A 288 -17.77 23.64 20.16
C ASP A 288 -18.88 23.15 19.22
N LEU A 289 -19.83 24.03 18.84
CA LEU A 289 -20.87 23.72 17.86
C LEU A 289 -20.26 23.43 16.49
N ARG A 290 -19.32 24.28 16.03
CA ARG A 290 -18.63 24.07 14.75
C ARG A 290 -17.95 22.70 14.72
N ASN A 291 -17.15 22.39 15.74
CA ASN A 291 -16.37 21.16 15.77
C ASN A 291 -17.27 19.92 15.88
N THR A 292 -18.35 19.99 16.66
CA THR A 292 -19.28 18.87 16.85
C THR A 292 -20.09 18.59 15.59
N LEU A 293 -20.66 19.63 14.98
CA LEU A 293 -21.40 19.51 13.71
C LEU A 293 -20.51 19.02 12.58
N TRP A 294 -19.27 19.52 12.50
CA TRP A 294 -18.32 19.09 11.47
C TRP A 294 -17.96 17.61 11.61
N ARG A 295 -17.65 17.14 12.83
CA ARG A 295 -17.37 15.72 13.11
C ARG A 295 -18.56 14.83 12.76
N TRP A 296 -19.79 15.30 13.02
CA TRP A 296 -21.00 14.54 12.68
C TRP A 296 -21.22 14.46 11.18
N LEU A 297 -21.07 15.59 10.46
CA LEU A 297 -21.26 15.66 9.01
C LEU A 297 -20.21 14.86 8.22
N ARG A 298 -18.94 14.90 8.66
CA ARG A 298 -17.82 14.21 7.99
C ARG A 298 -17.79 12.70 8.21
N LYS A 299 -18.53 12.19 9.20
CA LYS A 299 -18.41 10.78 9.58
C LYS A 299 -18.87 9.86 8.44
N GLY A 300 -17.99 8.96 8.00
CA GLY A 300 -18.30 7.99 6.94
C GLY A 300 -18.46 8.60 5.55
N ARG A 301 -18.06 9.86 5.33
CA ARG A 301 -18.01 10.50 4.01
C ARG A 301 -16.58 10.46 3.46
N PRO A 302 -16.42 10.44 2.12
CA PRO A 302 -15.11 10.54 1.48
C PRO A 302 -14.43 11.87 1.87
N LYS A 303 -13.23 11.77 2.44
CA LYS A 303 -12.42 12.93 2.87
C LYS A 303 -11.44 13.37 1.79
N TRP A 304 -11.02 12.46 0.92
CA TRP A 304 -10.09 12.75 -0.17
C TRP A 304 -10.62 12.22 -1.51
N ARG A 305 -10.22 12.89 -2.57
CA ARG A 305 -10.43 12.46 -3.95
C ARG A 305 -9.11 12.41 -4.67
N ARG A 306 -8.74 11.22 -5.13
CA ARG A 306 -7.60 10.99 -6.00
C ARG A 306 -8.04 10.93 -7.46
N GLN A 307 -7.31 11.63 -8.32
CA GLN A 307 -7.52 11.62 -9.76
C GLN A 307 -6.33 10.96 -10.44
N TYR A 308 -6.61 10.02 -11.34
CA TYR A 308 -5.58 9.29 -12.08
C TYR A 308 -5.48 9.81 -13.52
N PHE A 309 -4.27 10.14 -13.92
CA PHE A 309 -3.93 10.60 -15.26
C PHE A 309 -2.98 9.63 -15.93
N ASP A 310 -3.18 9.42 -17.22
CA ASP A 310 -2.22 8.68 -18.04
C ASP A 310 -0.88 9.44 -18.11
N VAL A 311 0.23 8.70 -18.10
CA VAL A 311 1.58 9.27 -18.10
C VAL A 311 1.86 9.98 -19.42
N HIS A 312 1.41 9.39 -20.53
CA HIS A 312 1.71 9.85 -21.88
C HIS A 312 0.72 10.90 -22.39
N SER A 313 -0.58 10.61 -22.33
CA SER A 313 -1.60 11.54 -22.82
C SER A 313 -2.01 12.62 -21.80
N ASN A 314 -1.66 12.44 -20.51
CA ASN A 314 -2.10 13.28 -19.41
C ASN A 314 -3.64 13.42 -19.29
N GLN A 315 -4.37 12.50 -19.90
CA GLN A 315 -5.82 12.47 -19.84
C GLN A 315 -6.29 11.83 -18.53
N LEU A 316 -7.46 12.26 -18.04
CA LEU A 316 -8.08 11.65 -16.87
C LEU A 316 -8.59 10.25 -17.22
N VAL A 317 -8.03 9.25 -16.54
CA VAL A 317 -8.33 7.81 -16.70
C VAL A 317 -9.22 7.29 -15.58
N GLY A 318 -9.23 7.94 -14.41
CA GLY A 318 -10.08 7.50 -13.31
C GLY A 318 -10.10 8.43 -12.12
N ARG A 319 -11.02 8.14 -11.19
CA ARG A 319 -11.18 8.84 -9.93
C ARG A 319 -11.35 7.84 -8.80
N GLN A 320 -10.83 8.16 -7.63
CA GLN A 320 -10.97 7.38 -6.42
C GLN A 320 -11.33 8.30 -5.27
N LEU A 321 -12.35 7.92 -4.52
CA LEU A 321 -12.77 8.54 -3.29
C LEU A 321 -12.21 7.73 -2.14
N GLU A 322 -11.59 8.41 -1.17
CA GLU A 322 -10.91 7.77 -0.04
C GLU A 322 -11.42 8.38 1.26
N TRP A 323 -11.61 7.54 2.27
CA TRP A 323 -11.85 7.97 3.64
C TRP A 323 -11.11 7.07 4.62
N PHE A 324 -10.77 7.67 5.76
CA PHE A 324 -10.08 7.00 6.84
C PHE A 324 -10.69 7.47 8.16
N ASP A 325 -11.20 6.55 8.97
CA ASP A 325 -11.86 6.84 10.25
C ASP A 325 -11.43 5.84 11.32
N TYR A 326 -11.33 6.28 12.57
CA TYR A 326 -11.26 5.37 13.71
C TYR A 326 -12.67 4.95 14.16
N ARG A 327 -12.87 3.63 14.29
CA ARG A 327 -14.14 3.02 14.67
C ARG A 327 -13.97 2.10 15.86
N ARG A 328 -15.05 1.93 16.62
CA ARG A 328 -15.15 0.87 17.63
C ARG A 328 -15.68 -0.40 16.95
N PRO A 329 -15.24 -1.60 17.36
CA PRO A 329 -15.69 -2.87 16.79
C PRO A 329 -17.21 -3.01 16.75
N ALA A 330 -17.91 -2.56 17.80
CA ALA A 330 -19.37 -2.63 17.91
C ALA A 330 -20.16 -1.84 16.84
N LYS A 331 -19.50 -0.99 16.03
CA LYS A 331 -20.13 -0.22 14.93
C LYS A 331 -19.84 -0.82 13.55
N LEU A 332 -19.19 -1.98 13.49
CA LEU A 332 -18.90 -2.68 12.23
C LEU A 332 -20.03 -3.62 11.84
N LYS A 333 -20.07 -4.00 10.56
CA LYS A 333 -21.01 -5.01 10.06
C LYS A 333 -20.68 -6.38 10.65
N GLU A 334 -21.71 -7.20 10.85
CA GLU A 334 -21.58 -8.55 11.41
C GLU A 334 -20.62 -9.43 10.59
N ASP A 335 -20.68 -9.39 9.27
CA ASP A 335 -19.78 -10.17 8.39
C ASP A 335 -18.28 -9.93 8.68
N ILE A 336 -17.91 -8.69 9.00
CA ILE A 336 -16.53 -8.30 9.30
C ILE A 336 -16.12 -8.81 10.69
N LEU A 337 -17.05 -8.76 11.64
CA LEU A 337 -16.83 -9.28 13.00
C LEU A 337 -16.69 -10.80 13.00
N VAL A 338 -17.51 -11.50 12.20
CA VAL A 338 -17.42 -12.94 11.97
C VAL A 338 -16.07 -13.28 11.33
N ALA A 339 -15.67 -12.56 10.27
CA ALA A 339 -14.38 -12.74 9.61
C ALA A 339 -13.18 -12.55 10.56
N ARG A 340 -13.26 -11.59 11.51
CA ARG A 340 -12.23 -11.36 12.54
C ARG A 340 -12.06 -12.56 13.49
N ARG A 341 -13.05 -13.46 13.62
CA ARG A 341 -13.07 -14.69 14.45
C ARG A 341 -12.49 -14.48 15.87
N ALA A 342 -13.36 -14.37 16.86
CA ALA A 342 -13.02 -14.01 18.24
C ALA A 342 -12.33 -15.11 19.06
N ASN A 343 -11.12 -15.55 18.65
CA ASN A 343 -10.33 -16.48 19.47
C ASN A 343 -9.33 -15.77 20.40
N VAL A 344 -9.18 -14.45 20.31
CA VAL A 344 -8.25 -13.69 21.14
C VAL A 344 -9.00 -12.70 22.02
N THR A 345 -8.84 -12.89 23.33
CA THR A 345 -9.33 -12.08 24.47
C THR A 345 -8.65 -10.70 24.53
N GLN A 346 -8.58 -9.98 23.41
CA GLN A 346 -8.23 -8.56 23.44
C GLN A 346 -9.47 -7.79 23.90
N LYS A 347 -9.51 -7.49 25.21
CA LYS A 347 -10.47 -6.58 25.81
C LYS A 347 -10.09 -5.18 25.31
N GLU A 348 -10.95 -4.61 24.45
CA GLU A 348 -10.81 -3.30 23.82
C GLU A 348 -9.88 -3.28 22.61
N GLU A 349 -10.46 -3.12 21.42
CA GLU A 349 -9.75 -2.90 20.16
C GLU A 349 -10.21 -1.58 19.55
N LEU A 350 -9.29 -0.84 18.93
CA LEU A 350 -9.62 0.25 18.03
C LEU A 350 -9.49 -0.24 16.59
N VAL A 351 -10.47 0.07 15.75
CA VAL A 351 -10.45 -0.31 14.33
C VAL A 351 -10.12 0.90 13.48
N MET A 352 -9.00 0.83 12.77
CA MET A 352 -8.69 1.78 11.70
C MET A 352 -9.40 1.32 10.44
N HIS A 353 -10.37 2.11 9.95
CA HIS A 353 -11.11 1.80 8.74
C HIS A 353 -10.63 2.71 7.62
N TYR A 354 -9.96 2.13 6.63
CA TYR A 354 -9.70 2.77 5.34
C TYR A 354 -10.71 2.25 4.33
N GLY A 355 -11.46 3.15 3.69
CA GLY A 355 -12.36 2.82 2.60
C GLY A 355 -11.96 3.55 1.33
N SER A 356 -12.02 2.85 0.21
CA SER A 356 -11.85 3.44 -1.11
C SER A 356 -12.94 3.01 -2.07
N HIS A 357 -13.41 3.97 -2.85
CA HIS A 357 -14.33 3.75 -3.95
C HIS A 357 -13.74 4.35 -5.22
N SER A 358 -13.46 3.50 -6.19
CA SER A 358 -12.77 3.87 -7.42
C SER A 358 -13.67 3.66 -8.61
N ARG A 359 -13.65 4.63 -9.52
CA ARG A 359 -14.28 4.54 -10.84
C ARG A 359 -13.27 4.81 -11.95
N MET A 360 -13.05 3.83 -12.82
CA MET A 360 -12.11 3.89 -13.95
C MET A 360 -12.85 4.03 -15.29
N LEU A 361 -12.20 4.65 -16.27
CA LEU A 361 -12.70 4.85 -17.63
C LEU A 361 -11.92 3.93 -18.60
N PRO A 362 -12.41 2.70 -18.85
CA PRO A 362 -11.67 1.69 -19.60
C PRO A 362 -11.36 2.08 -21.06
N THR A 363 -12.23 2.88 -21.69
CA THR A 363 -12.04 3.36 -23.07
C THR A 363 -10.86 4.31 -23.26
N ARG A 364 -10.22 4.76 -22.16
CA ARG A 364 -9.08 5.67 -22.17
C ARG A 364 -7.76 4.99 -21.76
N PHE A 365 -7.76 3.67 -21.58
CA PHE A 365 -6.50 2.94 -21.46
C PHE A 365 -5.81 2.87 -22.82
N LEU A 366 -4.48 2.80 -22.81
CA LEU A 366 -3.71 2.57 -24.02
C LEU A 366 -4.13 1.24 -24.66
N SER A 367 -4.32 1.23 -25.98
CA SER A 367 -4.81 0.07 -26.73
C SER A 367 -3.94 -1.16 -26.45
N GLY A 368 -4.52 -2.19 -25.81
CA GLY A 368 -3.83 -3.42 -25.43
C GLY A 368 -3.74 -3.67 -23.92
N TYR A 369 -4.23 -2.75 -23.08
CA TYR A 369 -4.27 -2.91 -21.62
C TYR A 369 -5.69 -2.83 -21.06
N GLU A 370 -6.12 -3.89 -20.38
CA GLU A 370 -7.47 -4.04 -19.83
C GLU A 370 -7.51 -3.99 -18.30
N GLN A 371 -6.35 -4.04 -17.64
CA GLN A 371 -6.25 -4.20 -16.19
C GLN A 371 -5.32 -3.16 -15.56
N THR A 372 -5.61 -2.83 -14.30
CA THR A 372 -4.73 -2.03 -13.46
C THR A 372 -4.43 -2.79 -12.18
N ARG A 373 -3.21 -2.66 -11.68
CA ARG A 373 -2.82 -3.15 -10.36
C ARG A 373 -2.81 -1.97 -9.41
N GLU A 374 -3.56 -2.10 -8.32
CA GLU A 374 -3.49 -1.16 -7.22
C GLU A 374 -2.59 -1.75 -6.12
N THR A 375 -1.64 -0.96 -5.66
CA THR A 375 -0.76 -1.29 -4.56
C THR A 375 -0.94 -0.24 -3.47
N LEU A 376 -1.39 -0.65 -2.30
CA LEU A 376 -1.48 0.17 -1.10
C LEU A 376 -0.33 -0.23 -0.17
N GLN A 377 0.57 0.70 0.09
CA GLN A 377 1.60 0.58 1.11
C GLN A 377 1.08 1.23 2.39
N LEU A 378 0.99 0.44 3.46
CA LEU A 378 0.58 0.84 4.80
C LEU A 378 1.82 0.84 5.70
N ASP A 379 2.32 2.01 6.07
CA ASP A 379 3.43 2.15 7.01
C ASP A 379 2.93 2.19 8.46
N LEU A 380 3.29 1.16 9.23
CA LEU A 380 2.93 1.00 10.63
C LEU A 380 3.94 1.63 11.60
N SER A 381 4.88 2.43 11.11
CA SER A 381 5.88 3.13 11.94
C SER A 381 5.27 4.01 13.03
N LEU A 382 4.08 4.58 12.80
CA LEU A 382 3.35 5.31 13.85
C LEU A 382 2.85 4.40 14.97
N LEU A 383 2.43 3.18 14.66
CA LEU A 383 2.00 2.21 15.68
C LEU A 383 3.19 1.68 16.48
N SER A 384 4.35 1.47 15.84
CA SER A 384 5.54 0.98 16.54
C SER A 384 6.03 1.97 17.61
N LYS A 385 5.82 3.27 17.42
CA LYS A 385 6.12 4.30 18.43
C LYS A 385 5.29 4.13 19.71
N LEU A 386 4.06 3.62 19.60
CA LEU A 386 3.12 3.38 20.70
C LEU A 386 3.38 2.07 21.46
N MET A 387 4.21 1.17 20.93
CA MET A 387 4.56 -0.09 21.57
C MET A 387 5.49 0.12 22.76
N GLU A 388 5.48 -0.80 23.73
CA GLU A 388 6.33 -0.72 24.92
C GLU A 388 7.82 -0.66 24.55
N LYS A 389 8.57 0.21 25.23
CA LYS A 389 10.04 0.29 25.13
C LYS A 389 10.63 -0.74 26.09
N GLY A 390 11.04 -1.89 25.58
CA GLY A 390 11.79 -2.85 26.38
C GLY A 390 11.80 -4.25 25.78
N SER A 391 12.91 -4.95 25.99
CA SER A 391 12.99 -6.41 25.84
C SER A 391 13.01 -7.05 27.22
N HIS A 392 12.17 -8.06 27.43
CA HIS A 392 12.30 -8.91 28.60
C HIS A 392 13.30 -10.02 28.26
N HIS A 393 14.05 -10.49 29.24
CA HIS A 393 15.04 -11.53 29.02
C HIS A 393 14.40 -12.89 29.29
N VAL A 394 14.44 -13.77 28.29
CA VAL A 394 14.07 -15.17 28.43
C VAL A 394 15.35 -15.98 28.56
N TYR A 395 15.39 -16.84 29.57
CA TYR A 395 16.52 -17.73 29.81
C TYR A 395 16.14 -19.13 29.34
N GLN A 396 16.97 -19.72 28.48
CA GLN A 396 16.79 -21.08 27.98
C GLN A 396 17.99 -21.92 28.35
N LEU A 397 17.76 -23.09 28.94
CA LEU A 397 18.81 -24.08 29.18
C LEU A 397 18.94 -24.95 27.93
N LYS A 398 20.09 -24.89 27.25
CA LYS A 398 20.39 -25.72 26.08
C LYS A 398 21.79 -26.32 26.26
N ASP A 399 21.89 -27.65 26.21
CA ASP A 399 23.13 -28.40 26.38
C ASP A 399 23.94 -28.03 27.64
N GLY A 400 23.24 -27.81 28.76
CA GLY A 400 23.86 -27.45 30.05
C GLY A 400 24.34 -26.00 30.17
N GLN A 401 24.19 -25.18 29.14
CA GLN A 401 24.48 -23.75 29.17
C GLN A 401 23.18 -22.93 29.23
N VAL A 402 23.18 -21.88 30.06
CA VAL A 402 22.07 -20.94 30.15
C VAL A 402 22.26 -19.84 29.10
N ALA A 403 21.43 -19.86 28.06
CA ALA A 403 21.39 -18.81 27.05
C ALA A 403 20.38 -17.73 27.46
N ARG A 404 20.82 -16.47 27.46
CA ARG A 404 19.99 -15.29 27.72
C ARG A 404 19.60 -14.64 26.40
N HIS A 405 18.30 -14.60 26.11
CA HIS A 405 17.76 -14.00 24.90
C HIS A 405 16.90 -12.77 25.23
N PRO A 406 17.21 -11.57 24.69
CA PRO A 406 16.30 -10.45 24.77
C PRO A 406 15.12 -10.69 23.83
N VAL A 407 13.89 -10.66 24.37
CA VAL A 407 12.65 -10.87 23.62
C VAL A 407 11.80 -9.61 23.72
N GLU A 408 11.46 -9.04 22.56
CA GLU A 408 10.50 -7.93 22.48
C GLU A 408 9.08 -8.45 22.63
N LYS A 409 8.20 -7.66 23.26
CA LYS A 409 6.77 -7.93 23.29
C LYS A 409 6.21 -7.94 21.86
N ARG A 410 5.46 -8.98 21.52
CA ARG A 410 4.80 -9.14 20.22
C ARG A 410 3.34 -8.75 20.35
N TYR A 411 2.91 -7.87 19.45
CA TYR A 411 1.54 -7.41 19.33
C TYR A 411 0.88 -8.12 18.14
N LEU A 412 -0.30 -8.66 18.37
CA LEU A 412 -1.11 -9.31 17.35
C LEU A 412 -2.15 -8.33 16.82
N LEU A 413 -2.05 -8.03 15.54
CA LEU A 413 -2.95 -7.14 14.80
C LEU A 413 -3.75 -8.00 13.82
N ASN A 414 -5.04 -7.70 13.67
CA ASN A 414 -5.87 -8.36 12.64
C ASN A 414 -6.14 -7.38 11.51
N LEU A 415 -5.95 -7.85 10.28
CA LEU A 415 -6.29 -7.13 9.07
C LEU A 415 -7.43 -7.87 8.38
N VAL A 416 -8.56 -7.22 8.16
CA VAL A 416 -9.68 -7.76 7.39
C VAL A 416 -9.93 -6.85 6.21
N THR A 417 -9.92 -7.39 4.99
CA THR A 417 -10.27 -6.63 3.79
C THR A 417 -11.57 -7.13 3.20
N CYS A 418 -12.40 -6.22 2.73
CA CYS A 418 -13.60 -6.50 1.96
C CYS A 418 -13.47 -5.83 0.58
N GLU A 419 -13.46 -6.64 -0.47
CA GLU A 419 -13.37 -6.21 -1.86
C GLU A 419 -14.70 -6.42 -2.57
N VAL A 420 -15.17 -5.39 -3.29
CA VAL A 420 -16.32 -5.50 -4.20
C VAL A 420 -15.90 -5.00 -5.58
N GLN A 421 -16.10 -5.82 -6.61
CA GLN A 421 -15.79 -5.47 -8.00
C GLN A 421 -17.08 -5.46 -8.82
N GLY A 422 -17.58 -4.27 -9.19
CA GLY A 422 -18.85 -4.12 -9.88
C GLY A 422 -20.01 -4.75 -9.09
N GLN A 423 -20.74 -5.68 -9.72
CA GLN A 423 -21.88 -6.38 -9.13
C GLN A 423 -21.53 -7.72 -8.48
N LYS A 424 -20.24 -8.09 -8.38
CA LYS A 424 -19.82 -9.35 -7.76
C LYS A 424 -20.04 -9.31 -6.24
N PRO A 425 -20.27 -10.48 -5.60
CA PRO A 425 -20.40 -10.55 -4.15
C PRO A 425 -19.11 -10.06 -3.47
N PRO A 426 -19.22 -9.50 -2.24
CA PRO A 426 -18.07 -9.05 -1.48
C PRO A 426 -17.15 -10.23 -1.14
N ILE A 427 -15.85 -10.08 -1.45
CA ILE A 427 -14.82 -11.04 -1.06
C ILE A 427 -14.17 -10.52 0.22
N ILE A 428 -14.30 -11.29 1.30
CA ILE A 428 -13.71 -10.96 2.59
C ILE A 428 -12.52 -11.88 2.84
N GLN A 429 -11.38 -11.30 3.18
CA GLN A 429 -10.15 -12.02 3.50
C GLN A 429 -9.59 -11.50 4.84
N ARG A 430 -8.93 -12.37 5.60
CA ARG A 430 -8.31 -12.05 6.89
C ARG A 430 -6.83 -12.39 6.87
N TRP A 431 -6.04 -11.48 7.43
CA TRP A 431 -4.63 -11.68 7.73
C TRP A 431 -4.35 -11.40 9.19
N LYS A 432 -3.49 -12.22 9.77
CA LYS A 432 -2.89 -12.02 11.09
C LYS A 432 -1.53 -11.38 10.89
N VAL A 433 -1.34 -10.20 11.47
CA VAL A 433 -0.08 -9.45 11.40
C VAL A 433 0.55 -9.44 12.79
N VAL A 434 1.70 -10.08 12.94
CA VAL A 434 2.46 -10.08 14.19
C VAL A 434 3.56 -9.04 14.09
N MET A 435 3.52 -8.05 14.99
CA MET A 435 4.46 -6.94 14.98
C MET A 435 5.16 -6.79 16.33
N SER A 436 6.42 -6.39 16.26
CA SER A 436 7.23 -5.97 17.40
C SER A 436 7.54 -4.47 17.26
N ARG A 437 8.10 -3.85 18.31
CA ARG A 437 8.50 -2.45 18.23
C ARG A 437 9.52 -2.20 17.12
N SER A 438 10.35 -3.20 16.79
CA SER A 438 11.44 -3.07 15.83
C SER A 438 11.08 -3.44 14.39
N LYS A 439 10.13 -4.37 14.17
CA LYS A 439 9.73 -4.82 12.84
C LYS A 439 8.42 -5.61 12.82
N ILE A 440 7.86 -5.78 11.63
CA ILE A 440 6.83 -6.79 11.37
C ILE A 440 7.49 -8.17 11.36
N VAL A 441 7.06 -9.04 12.27
CA VAL A 441 7.65 -10.37 12.48
C VAL A 441 7.10 -11.36 11.46
N GLU A 442 5.77 -11.39 11.30
CA GLU A 442 5.08 -12.43 10.52
C GLU A 442 3.73 -11.91 9.99
N ILE A 443 3.31 -12.43 8.83
CA ILE A 443 1.99 -12.20 8.24
C ILE A 443 1.46 -13.56 7.80
N GLU A 444 0.26 -13.92 8.25
CA GLU A 444 -0.40 -15.17 7.89
C GLU A 444 -1.79 -14.87 7.33
N GLU A 445 -2.11 -15.37 6.14
CA GLU A 445 -3.48 -15.39 5.63
C GLU A 445 -4.26 -16.51 6.33
N ILE A 446 -5.43 -16.17 6.89
CA ILE A 446 -6.31 -17.13 7.53
C ILE A 446 -7.46 -17.38 6.57
N MET A 447 -7.40 -18.53 5.88
CA MET A 447 -8.48 -18.97 5.01
C MET A 447 -9.76 -19.16 5.84
N GLN A 448 -10.86 -18.58 5.36
CA GLN A 448 -12.17 -18.86 5.92
C GLN A 448 -12.58 -20.26 5.46
N THR A 449 -12.49 -21.25 6.34
CA THR A 449 -13.19 -22.52 6.13
C THR A 449 -14.68 -22.19 6.10
N GLU A 450 -15.36 -22.49 5.00
CA GLU A 450 -16.82 -22.43 4.87
C GLU A 450 -17.42 -23.19 6.05
N SER A 451 -17.89 -22.49 7.08
CA SER A 451 -18.62 -23.13 8.17
C SER A 451 -20.05 -23.35 7.70
N SER A 452 -20.33 -24.61 7.36
CA SER A 452 -21.64 -25.26 7.42
C SER A 452 -22.79 -24.45 6.83
N ALA A 453 -23.09 -24.69 5.56
CA ALA A 453 -24.48 -24.71 5.12
C ALA A 453 -25.26 -25.55 6.14
N SER A 454 -26.13 -24.88 6.90
CA SER A 454 -27.12 -25.54 7.72
C SER A 454 -28.03 -26.34 6.80
N ASP A 455 -27.93 -27.67 6.87
CA ASP A 455 -28.96 -28.57 6.34
C ASP A 455 -30.31 -28.19 6.96
N PRO A 456 -31.35 -27.87 6.16
CA PRO A 456 -32.71 -27.87 6.64
C PRO A 456 -33.24 -29.29 6.51
N SER A 457 -33.00 -30.14 7.51
CA SER A 457 -33.77 -31.38 7.68
C SER A 457 -33.85 -31.80 9.14
N ALA A 458 -34.93 -31.38 9.79
CA ALA A 458 -35.71 -32.16 10.76
C ALA A 458 -37.03 -31.43 11.02
#